data_AF-A0A2K3L5V9-F1
#
_entry.id   AF-A0A2K3L5V9-F1
#
_cell.length_a   1.000
_cell.length_b   1.000
_cell.length_c   1.000
_cell.angle_alpha   90.00
_cell.angle_beta   90.00
_cell.angle_gamma   90.00
#
_symmetry.space_group_name_H-M   'P 1'
#
loop_
_entity.id
_entity.type
_entity.pdbx_description
1 polymer ?
#
loop_
_entity_poly.entity_id
_entity_poly.type
_entity_poly.pdbx_seq_one_letter_code
_entity_poly.pdbx_strand_id
1 'polypeptide(L)'
;MYLGLFKTLQLSEMNLIPYVGPDLQGFNGSTTKPWGYVDLIVTFGEGKAMKSVRTQFMVVDCTSLYNCIIGRTTLVELYAVSSTIHLKMKYYTQDDQVATINDDIAAARRCFEAAAKNLNTVVTPKKPEPKKNPGVNAITEKGAQRGQAKRPPHC
;
A
#
# COMPACT_ATOMS: atom_id res chain seq x y z
N MET A 1 1.01 6.66 -11.04
CA MET A 1 -0.03 7.14 -10.10
C MET A 1 -1.08 7.88 -10.90
N TYR A 2 -2.36 7.68 -10.61
CA TYR A 2 -3.43 8.41 -11.28
C TYR A 2 -3.67 9.75 -10.59
N LEU A 3 -4.10 10.76 -11.37
CA LEU A 3 -4.30 12.12 -10.87
C LEU A 3 -5.24 12.21 -9.66
N GLY A 4 -6.22 11.31 -9.56
CA GLY A 4 -7.11 11.21 -8.40
C GLY A 4 -6.34 11.03 -7.08
N LEU A 5 -5.46 10.03 -7.00
CA LEU A 5 -4.65 9.80 -5.79
C LEU A 5 -3.68 10.96 -5.54
N PHE A 6 -3.05 11.49 -6.60
CA PHE A 6 -2.13 12.62 -6.49
C PHE A 6 -2.77 13.82 -5.77
N LYS A 7 -4.00 14.15 -6.17
CA LYS A 7 -4.80 15.21 -5.52
C LYS A 7 -5.24 14.83 -4.10
N THR A 8 -5.64 13.58 -3.86
CA THR A 8 -6.01 13.10 -2.50
C THR A 8 -4.84 13.19 -1.52
N LEU A 9 -3.61 12.97 -1.99
CA LEU A 9 -2.38 13.15 -1.21
C LEU A 9 -1.98 14.63 -1.06
N GLN A 10 -2.78 15.57 -1.57
CA GLN A 10 -2.55 17.01 -1.51
C GLN A 10 -1.24 17.44 -2.19
N LEU A 11 -0.83 16.68 -3.22
CA LEU A 11 0.32 17.03 -4.05
C LEU A 11 -0.10 18.01 -5.14
N SER A 12 0.87 18.81 -5.59
CA SER A 12 0.71 19.83 -6.62
C SER A 12 1.81 19.72 -7.67
N GLU A 13 1.65 20.44 -8.79
CA GLU A 13 2.66 20.44 -9.87
C GLU A 13 4.06 20.86 -9.39
N MET A 14 4.17 21.63 -8.31
CA MET A 14 5.46 21.99 -7.70
C MET A 14 6.22 20.79 -7.12
N ASN A 15 5.53 19.68 -6.86
CA ASN A 15 6.12 18.43 -6.40
C ASN A 15 6.59 17.54 -7.57
N LEU A 16 6.31 17.94 -8.81
CA LEU A 16 6.62 17.14 -9.98
C LEU A 16 7.97 17.51 -10.57
N ILE A 17 8.70 16.48 -11.00
CA ILE A 17 9.74 16.61 -12.01
C ILE A 17 9.04 16.47 -13.37
N PRO A 18 9.06 17.48 -14.24
CA PRO A 18 8.37 17.43 -15.52
C PRO A 18 8.81 16.25 -16.38
N TYR A 19 7.84 15.58 -17.01
CA TYR A 19 8.12 14.50 -17.93
C TYR A 19 8.50 15.04 -19.32
N VAL A 20 9.66 14.61 -19.82
CA VAL A 20 10.14 14.94 -21.17
C VAL A 20 10.35 13.64 -21.93
N GLY A 21 9.32 13.20 -22.64
CA GLY A 21 9.33 11.97 -23.41
C GLY A 21 8.05 11.78 -24.21
N PRO A 22 7.91 10.65 -24.95
CA PRO A 22 6.73 10.35 -25.74
C PRO A 22 5.52 10.06 -24.85
N ASP A 23 4.32 10.23 -25.41
CA ASP A 23 3.10 9.83 -24.73
C ASP A 23 3.10 8.33 -24.38
N LEU A 24 2.48 7.99 -23.25
CA LEU A 24 2.27 6.60 -22.89
C LEU A 24 1.15 6.01 -23.73
N GLN A 25 1.41 4.87 -24.36
CA GLN A 25 0.42 4.12 -25.09
C GLN A 25 -0.16 3.00 -24.21
N GLY A 26 -1.48 3.03 -24.02
CA GLY A 26 -2.23 1.95 -23.39
C GLY A 26 -2.45 0.78 -24.35
N PHE A 27 -2.81 -0.38 -23.79
CA PHE A 27 -3.06 -1.60 -24.58
C PHE A 27 -4.23 -1.50 -25.56
N ASN A 28 -5.17 -0.59 -25.30
CA ASN A 28 -6.28 -0.25 -26.19
C ASN A 28 -5.90 0.75 -27.30
N GLY A 29 -4.62 1.11 -27.41
CA GLY A 29 -4.10 2.10 -28.35
C GLY A 29 -4.30 3.55 -27.93
N SER A 30 -4.98 3.84 -26.81
CA SER A 30 -5.13 5.21 -26.31
C SER A 30 -3.78 5.75 -25.85
N THR A 31 -3.50 7.03 -26.10
CA THR A 31 -2.29 7.70 -25.63
C THR A 31 -2.61 8.72 -24.54
N THR A 32 -1.71 8.88 -23.58
CA THR A 32 -1.80 9.95 -22.57
C THR A 32 -0.41 10.51 -22.27
N LYS A 33 -0.33 11.83 -22.16
CA LYS A 33 0.91 12.51 -21.78
C LYS A 33 1.03 12.53 -20.26
N PRO A 34 2.09 11.94 -19.67
CA PRO A 34 2.34 12.07 -18.24
C PRO A 34 2.58 13.54 -17.85
N TRP A 35 2.11 13.91 -16.66
CA TRP A 35 2.39 15.24 -16.10
C TRP A 35 3.84 15.34 -15.61
N GLY A 36 4.37 14.26 -15.05
CA GLY A 36 5.69 14.25 -14.45
C GLY A 36 5.92 13.05 -13.55
N TYR A 37 7.01 13.11 -12.80
CA TYR A 37 7.37 12.14 -11.79
C TYR A 37 7.28 12.75 -10.40
N VAL A 38 6.88 11.95 -9.41
CA VAL A 38 6.96 12.28 -8.00
C VAL A 38 7.58 11.11 -7.24
N ASP A 39 8.54 11.40 -6.36
CA ASP A 39 9.11 10.40 -5.45
C ASP A 39 8.31 10.38 -4.16
N LEU A 40 7.80 9.20 -3.78
CA LEU A 40 7.05 9.00 -2.55
C LEU A 40 7.63 7.83 -1.76
N ILE A 41 7.53 7.90 -0.44
CA ILE A 41 7.80 6.75 0.43
C ILE A 41 6.51 5.94 0.54
N VAL A 42 6.55 4.69 0.10
CA VAL A 42 5.43 3.76 0.18
C VAL A 42 5.70 2.75 1.28
N THR A 43 4.85 2.72 2.29
CA THR A 43 4.93 1.75 3.39
C THR A 43 4.02 0.57 3.11
N PHE A 44 4.59 -0.63 3.15
CA PHE A 44 3.91 -1.90 2.95
C PHE A 44 3.74 -2.61 4.29
N GLY A 45 2.53 -3.13 4.55
CA GLY A 45 2.20 -3.82 5.79
C GLY A 45 1.92 -2.89 6.97
N GLU A 46 1.74 -3.48 8.14
CA GLU A 46 1.39 -2.79 9.39
C GLU A 46 2.17 -3.37 10.57
N GLY A 47 2.40 -2.56 11.61
CA GLY A 47 3.13 -2.98 12.81
C GLY A 47 4.53 -3.52 12.49
N LYS A 48 4.86 -4.70 13.02
CA LYS A 48 6.16 -5.36 12.80
C LYS A 48 6.40 -5.83 11.36
N ALA A 49 5.35 -5.85 10.53
CA ALA A 49 5.48 -6.20 9.13
C ALA A 49 5.79 -5.00 8.22
N MET A 50 5.87 -3.77 8.78
CA MET A 50 6.08 -2.58 7.97
C MET A 50 7.44 -2.60 7.26
N LYS A 51 7.43 -2.20 5.99
CA LYS A 51 8.65 -1.84 5.25
C LYS A 51 8.34 -0.69 4.32
N SER A 52 9.18 0.34 4.36
CA SER A 52 9.04 1.53 3.52
C SER A 52 10.03 1.49 2.36
N VAL A 53 9.55 1.78 1.16
CA VAL A 53 10.34 1.77 -0.07
C VAL A 53 10.14 3.11 -0.78
N ARG A 54 11.23 3.74 -1.23
CA ARG A 54 11.14 4.95 -2.05
C ARG A 54 10.69 4.56 -3.45
N THR A 55 9.56 5.08 -3.88
CA THR A 55 8.96 4.76 -5.18
C THR A 55 8.78 6.02 -5.99
N GLN A 56 9.35 6.04 -7.19
CA GLN A 56 9.06 7.06 -8.17
C GLN A 56 7.78 6.70 -8.92
N PHE A 57 6.78 7.57 -8.84
CA PHE A 57 5.54 7.45 -9.57
C PHE A 57 5.50 8.43 -10.73
N MET A 58 5.21 7.91 -11.92
CA MET A 58 4.77 8.73 -13.05
C MET A 58 3.31 9.11 -12.88
N VAL A 59 2.97 10.40 -12.91
CA VAL A 59 1.61 10.90 -12.73
C VAL A 59 0.92 11.02 -14.09
N VAL A 60 -0.23 10.37 -14.20
CA VAL A 60 -1.02 10.33 -15.44
C VAL A 60 -2.45 10.79 -15.16
N ASP A 61 -2.97 11.64 -16.04
CA ASP A 61 -4.37 12.06 -16.01
C ASP A 61 -5.20 11.13 -16.88
N CYS A 62 -5.69 10.06 -16.27
CA CYS A 62 -6.64 9.15 -16.89
C CYS A 62 -7.59 8.58 -15.83
N THR A 63 -8.82 8.34 -16.25
CA THR A 63 -9.83 7.71 -15.40
C THR A 63 -9.47 6.25 -15.16
N SER A 64 -9.43 5.85 -13.90
CA SER A 64 -9.04 4.50 -13.48
C SER A 64 -9.78 4.11 -12.21
N LEU A 65 -10.13 2.82 -12.11
CA LEU A 65 -10.65 2.22 -10.88
C LEU A 65 -9.58 2.04 -9.79
N TYR A 66 -8.31 2.24 -10.16
CA TYR A 66 -7.16 2.08 -9.27
C TYR A 66 -6.57 3.44 -8.92
N ASN A 67 -5.91 3.54 -7.77
CA ASN A 67 -5.23 4.76 -7.31
C ASN A 67 -3.81 4.90 -7.89
N CYS A 68 -3.09 3.79 -7.98
CA CYS A 68 -1.76 3.72 -8.59
C CYS A 68 -1.44 2.29 -9.02
N ILE A 69 -0.34 2.14 -9.76
CA ILE A 69 0.26 0.85 -10.12
C ILE A 69 1.65 0.82 -9.49
N ILE A 70 1.96 -0.26 -8.77
CA ILE A 70 3.29 -0.49 -8.22
C ILE A 70 4.14 -1.17 -9.30
N GLY A 71 5.22 -0.51 -9.69
CA GLY A 71 6.14 -0.99 -10.72
C GLY A 71 7.04 -2.13 -10.22
N ARG A 72 7.67 -2.82 -11.17
CA ARG A 72 8.62 -3.91 -10.89
C ARG A 72 9.81 -3.43 -10.05
N THR A 73 10.28 -2.21 -10.26
CA THR A 73 11.40 -1.61 -9.51
C THR A 73 11.11 -1.59 -8.00
N THR A 74 9.94 -1.08 -7.61
CA THR A 74 9.48 -1.09 -6.21
C THR A 74 9.33 -2.50 -5.67
N LEU A 75 8.78 -3.43 -6.46
CA LEU A 75 8.62 -4.83 -6.03
C LEU A 75 9.97 -5.51 -5.78
N VAL A 76 10.99 -5.24 -6.61
CA VAL A 76 12.35 -5.75 -6.43
C VAL A 76 12.97 -5.19 -5.14
N GLU A 77 12.85 -3.88 -4.90
CA GLU A 77 13.37 -3.26 -3.67
C GLU A 77 12.65 -3.77 -2.40
N LEU A 78 11.37 -4.10 -2.54
CA LEU A 78 10.59 -4.74 -1.48
C LEU A 78 10.98 -6.23 -1.27
N TYR A 79 11.72 -6.84 -2.20
CA TYR A 79 11.94 -8.30 -2.30
C TYR A 79 10.62 -9.06 -2.34
N ALA A 80 9.68 -8.56 -3.13
CA ALA A 80 8.32 -9.05 -3.18
C ALA A 80 8.12 -10.15 -4.22
N VAL A 81 7.33 -11.15 -3.85
CA VAL A 81 6.81 -12.19 -4.73
C VAL A 81 5.29 -12.09 -4.73
N SER A 82 4.71 -11.75 -5.87
CA SER A 82 3.27 -11.64 -6.06
C SER A 82 2.70 -12.94 -6.65
N SER A 83 1.53 -13.33 -6.16
CA SER A 83 0.79 -14.49 -6.63
C SER A 83 -0.59 -14.04 -7.09
N THR A 84 -0.78 -13.95 -8.41
CA THR A 84 -2.05 -13.54 -9.03
C THR A 84 -3.18 -14.52 -8.71
N ILE A 85 -2.91 -15.82 -8.70
CA ILE A 85 -3.90 -16.87 -8.41
C ILE A 85 -4.46 -16.81 -6.98
N HIS A 86 -3.68 -16.27 -6.04
CA HIS A 86 -4.06 -16.19 -4.62
C HIS A 86 -4.42 -14.77 -4.21
N LEU A 87 -4.16 -13.78 -5.06
CA LEU A 87 -4.18 -12.35 -4.74
C LEU A 87 -3.43 -12.05 -3.44
N LYS A 88 -2.18 -12.51 -3.38
CA LYS A 88 -1.27 -12.31 -2.24
C LYS A 88 0.08 -11.83 -2.72
N MET A 89 0.74 -11.06 -1.87
CA MET A 89 2.13 -10.66 -2.08
C MET A 89 2.92 -10.96 -0.81
N LYS A 90 3.96 -11.77 -0.95
CA LYS A 90 4.96 -11.97 0.12
C LYS A 90 6.12 -11.01 -0.08
N TYR A 91 6.75 -10.57 1.00
CA TYR A 91 7.93 -9.72 0.96
C TYR A 91 8.75 -9.87 2.24
N TYR A 92 10.00 -9.43 2.20
CA TYR A 92 10.86 -9.36 3.37
C TYR A 92 10.66 -8.04 4.12
N THR A 93 10.40 -8.11 5.42
CA THR A 93 10.30 -6.96 6.32
C THR A 93 11.68 -6.37 6.60
N GLN A 94 11.73 -5.31 7.43
CA GLN A 94 13.00 -4.72 7.87
C GLN A 94 13.81 -5.61 8.81
N ASP A 95 13.14 -6.56 9.49
CA ASP A 95 13.77 -7.56 10.39
C ASP A 95 14.05 -8.89 9.65
N ASP A 96 14.13 -8.85 8.32
CA ASP A 96 14.34 -10.00 7.43
C ASP A 96 13.32 -11.15 7.60
N GLN A 97 12.13 -10.84 8.12
CA GLN A 97 11.03 -11.79 8.23
C GLN A 97 10.15 -11.78 6.98
N VAL A 98 9.51 -12.89 6.67
CA VAL A 98 8.55 -12.94 5.55
C VAL A 98 7.19 -12.48 6.03
N ALA A 99 6.71 -11.37 5.48
CA ALA A 99 5.34 -10.89 5.64
C ALA A 99 4.48 -11.22 4.40
N THR A 100 3.17 -11.23 4.59
CA THR A 100 2.19 -11.46 3.50
C THR A 100 1.13 -10.36 3.54
N ILE A 101 0.99 -9.64 2.43
CA ILE A 101 -0.17 -8.80 2.15
C ILE A 101 -1.21 -9.69 1.47
N ASN A 102 -2.42 -9.71 2.03
CA ASN A 102 -3.58 -10.40 1.46
C ASN A 102 -4.50 -9.35 0.84
N ASP A 103 -4.83 -9.52 -0.43
CA ASP A 103 -5.83 -8.68 -1.08
C ASP A 103 -7.25 -9.18 -0.79
N ASP A 104 -8.24 -8.31 -0.97
CA ASP A 104 -9.65 -8.70 -0.91
C ASP A 104 -10.07 -9.28 -2.26
N ILE A 105 -10.12 -10.62 -2.34
CA ILE A 105 -10.49 -11.36 -3.55
C ILE A 105 -11.86 -10.91 -4.09
N ALA A 106 -12.84 -10.64 -3.22
CA ALA A 106 -14.16 -10.23 -3.65
C ALA A 106 -14.15 -8.80 -4.21
N ALA A 107 -13.42 -7.89 -3.57
CA ALA A 107 -13.23 -6.54 -4.09
C ALA A 107 -12.47 -6.54 -5.42
N ALA A 108 -11.37 -7.29 -5.52
CA ALA A 108 -10.59 -7.44 -6.75
C ALA A 108 -11.44 -7.97 -7.90
N ARG A 109 -12.28 -8.98 -7.64
CA ARG A 109 -13.23 -9.51 -8.63
C ARG A 109 -14.21 -8.45 -9.11
N ARG A 110 -14.81 -7.68 -8.20
CA ARG A 110 -15.70 -6.57 -8.57
C ARG A 110 -15.00 -5.50 -9.40
N CYS A 111 -13.76 -5.13 -9.04
CA CYS A 111 -12.96 -4.20 -9.83
C CYS A 111 -12.68 -4.73 -11.24
N PHE A 112 -12.33 -6.01 -11.36
CA PHE A 112 -12.09 -6.64 -12.66
C PHE A 112 -13.35 -6.66 -13.54
N GLU A 113 -14.50 -7.06 -12.96
CA GLU A 113 -15.79 -7.05 -13.67
C GLU A 113 -16.22 -5.64 -14.09
N ALA A 114 -16.00 -4.64 -13.23
CA ALA A 114 -16.29 -3.25 -13.53
C ALA A 114 -15.38 -2.70 -14.65
N ALA A 115 -14.08 -3.01 -14.59
CA ALA A 115 -13.12 -2.63 -15.63
C ALA A 115 -13.49 -3.25 -16.98
N ALA A 116 -13.87 -4.53 -17.01
CA ALA A 116 -14.31 -5.21 -18.23
C ALA A 116 -15.58 -4.61 -18.85
N LYS A 117 -16.39 -3.93 -18.04
CA LYS A 117 -17.59 -3.19 -18.47
C LYS A 117 -17.32 -1.71 -18.74
N ASN A 118 -16.05 -1.27 -18.69
CA ASN A 118 -15.64 0.13 -18.82
C ASN A 118 -16.33 1.08 -17.82
N LEU A 119 -16.56 0.59 -16.60
CA LEU A 119 -17.11 1.41 -15.51
C LEU A 119 -15.99 2.18 -14.80
N ASN A 120 -16.33 3.37 -14.31
CA ASN A 120 -15.40 4.26 -13.62
C ASN A 120 -15.55 4.24 -12.08
N THR A 121 -16.48 3.43 -11.55
CA THR A 121 -16.69 3.25 -10.12
C THR A 121 -17.01 1.79 -9.79
N VAL A 122 -16.69 1.38 -8.56
CA VAL A 122 -17.07 0.07 -8.02
C VAL A 122 -17.94 0.29 -6.79
N VAL A 123 -19.12 -0.32 -6.76
CA VAL A 123 -19.98 -0.32 -5.57
C VAL A 123 -19.44 -1.36 -4.59
N THR A 124 -18.82 -0.90 -3.50
CA THR A 124 -18.40 -1.77 -2.40
C THR A 124 -19.43 -1.71 -1.26
N PRO A 125 -19.93 -2.84 -0.74
CA PRO A 125 -20.65 -2.88 0.53
C PRO A 125 -19.76 -2.31 1.64
N LYS A 126 -20.29 -1.43 2.49
CA LYS A 126 -19.56 -0.96 3.68
C LYS A 126 -19.16 -2.17 4.53
N LYS A 127 -17.86 -2.36 4.76
CA LYS A 127 -17.38 -3.26 5.82
C LYS A 127 -17.89 -2.69 7.15
N PRO A 128 -18.51 -3.48 8.05
CA PRO A 128 -18.88 -2.98 9.36
C PRO A 128 -17.62 -2.52 10.09
N GLU A 129 -17.64 -1.25 10.53
CA GLU A 129 -16.56 -0.67 11.34
C GLU A 129 -16.42 -1.47 12.65
N PRO A 130 -15.19 -1.77 13.09
CA PRO A 130 -15.00 -2.38 14.40
C PRO A 130 -15.50 -1.40 15.47
N LYS A 131 -16.56 -1.78 16.18
CA LYS A 131 -17.08 -1.01 17.32
C LYS A 131 -15.97 -0.85 18.36
N LYS A 132 -15.50 0.38 18.55
CA LYS A 132 -14.56 0.73 19.62
C LYS A 132 -15.35 0.70 20.94
N ASN A 133 -15.22 -0.37 21.71
CA ASN A 133 -15.79 -0.43 23.05
C ASN A 133 -15.05 0.57 23.96
N PRO A 134 -15.73 1.53 24.59
CA PRO A 134 -15.10 2.43 25.55
C PRO A 134 -14.99 1.75 26.91
N GLY A 135 -13.76 1.63 27.41
CA GLY A 135 -13.48 1.40 28.82
C GLY A 135 -12.72 0.11 29.10
N VAL A 136 -11.42 0.23 29.43
CA VAL A 136 -10.85 -0.19 30.74
C VAL A 136 -9.64 0.71 31.02
N ASN A 137 -9.53 1.10 32.29
CA ASN A 137 -8.85 2.25 32.84
C ASN A 137 -7.33 2.13 32.96
N ALA A 138 -6.67 3.29 33.00
CA ALA A 138 -5.32 3.48 33.50
C ALA A 138 -5.20 3.01 34.96
N ILE A 139 -4.16 2.24 35.26
CA ILE A 139 -3.66 2.05 36.62
C ILE A 139 -2.21 2.51 36.62
N THR A 140 -2.00 3.64 37.30
CA THR A 140 -0.71 4.28 37.56
C THR A 140 0.12 3.41 38.51
N GLU A 141 1.35 3.09 38.12
CA GLU A 141 2.33 2.45 38.98
C GLU A 141 2.76 3.39 40.12
N LYS A 142 2.66 2.94 41.38
CA LYS A 142 3.52 3.39 42.48
C LYS A 142 4.14 2.16 43.13
N GLY A 143 5.47 2.14 43.15
CA GLY A 143 6.27 0.96 43.43
C GLY A 143 6.51 0.62 44.89
N ALA A 144 7.22 -0.49 45.09
CA ALA A 144 8.09 -0.77 46.22
C ALA A 144 9.06 -1.91 45.82
N GLN A 145 10.31 -1.77 46.27
CA GLN A 145 11.46 -2.59 45.89
C GLN A 145 11.55 -3.94 46.63
N ARG A 146 12.44 -4.77 46.09
CA ARG A 146 13.35 -5.77 46.71
C ARG A 146 12.86 -7.21 46.89
N GLY A 147 13.54 -8.10 46.15
CA GLY A 147 13.75 -9.51 46.49
C GLY A 147 14.61 -10.19 45.42
N GLN A 148 15.92 -10.33 45.68
CA GLN A 148 16.82 -11.16 44.88
C GLN A 148 16.48 -12.64 45.07
N ALA A 149 16.45 -13.44 43.99
CA ALA A 149 16.77 -14.87 44.05
C ALA A 149 17.25 -15.38 42.67
N LYS A 150 18.28 -16.23 42.74
CA LYS A 150 19.18 -16.70 41.68
C LYS A 150 18.50 -17.56 40.59
N ARG A 151 19.08 -17.50 39.38
CA ARG A 151 18.98 -18.52 38.31
C ARG A 151 19.62 -19.85 38.75
N PRO A 152 19.12 -20.97 38.23
CA PRO A 152 19.98 -21.97 37.60
C PRO A 152 19.47 -22.40 36.19
N PRO A 153 20.29 -23.13 35.41
CA PRO A 153 20.24 -23.05 33.95
C PRO A 153 19.83 -24.35 33.20
N HIS A 154 19.60 -24.16 31.89
CA HIS A 154 19.68 -25.09 30.74
C HIS A 154 18.64 -26.20 30.52
N CYS A 155 17.99 -26.16 29.35
CA CYS A 155 18.40 -26.90 28.15
C CYS A 155 18.35 -25.95 26.93
#